data_AF-A0A945UHE4-F1
#
_entry.id   AF-A0A945UHE4-F1
#
_cell.length_a   1.000
_cell.length_b   1.000
_cell.length_c   1.000
_cell.angle_alpha   90.00
_cell.angle_beta   90.00
_cell.angle_gamma   90.00
#
_symmetry.space_group_name_H-M   'P 1'
#
loop_
_entity.id
_entity.type
_entity.pdbx_description
1 polymer ?
#
loop_
_entity_poly.entity_id
_entity_poly.type
_entity_poly.pdbx_seq_one_letter_code
_entity_poly.pdbx_strand_id
1 'polypeptide(L)'
;MAKLVTIETASGEDWNATGGWYLDEFTLRYRPTGHGDGFIFAWLNLTGELVAKLPASGLIFEGLISPKAPGLCGKCHSVDQAQAGGFKVNWLDYRPKQGQKKSVRFSHTAHFSLLGEEGCLTCHMRDGEADFAGGYKDRNPKTFSSNFKPLARKICAECHTSAKAGDNCLTCHNYHLGVFQPVVAHTKGMFTEIKAKP
;
A
#
# COMPACT_ATOMS: atom_id res chain seq x y z
N MET A 1 -13.24 -29.19 50.26
CA MET A 1 -14.14 -28.44 49.37
C MET A 1 -13.28 -27.65 48.39
N ALA A 2 -13.33 -27.95 47.10
CA ALA A 2 -12.55 -27.22 46.10
C ALA A 2 -13.23 -25.86 45.82
N LYS A 3 -12.46 -24.77 45.94
CA LYS A 3 -12.91 -23.42 45.64
C LYS A 3 -13.11 -23.33 44.12
N LEU A 4 -14.36 -23.19 43.66
CA LEU A 4 -14.61 -22.78 42.28
C LEU A 4 -13.97 -21.41 42.07
N VAL A 5 -12.95 -21.37 41.23
CA VAL A 5 -12.40 -20.11 40.73
C VAL A 5 -13.30 -19.70 39.58
N THR A 6 -14.17 -18.72 39.83
CA THR A 6 -14.94 -18.08 38.78
C THR A 6 -13.95 -17.23 37.97
N ILE A 7 -13.71 -17.62 36.71
CA ILE A 7 -12.96 -16.79 35.78
C ILE A 7 -13.91 -15.66 35.37
N GLU A 8 -13.66 -14.44 35.84
CA GLU A 8 -14.36 -13.26 35.32
C GLU A 8 -14.03 -13.13 33.83
N THR A 9 -15.02 -13.35 32.98
CA THR A 9 -14.91 -13.10 31.55
C THR A 9 -15.17 -11.61 31.30
N ALA A 10 -14.40 -11.01 30.39
CA ALA A 10 -14.61 -9.63 29.97
C ALA A 10 -16.07 -9.38 29.52
N SER A 11 -16.55 -8.14 29.67
CA SER A 11 -17.93 -7.79 29.29
C SER A 11 -18.14 -7.93 27.78
N GLY A 12 -19.40 -8.04 27.33
CA GLY A 12 -19.71 -8.12 25.90
C GLY A 12 -19.25 -6.88 25.11
N GLU A 13 -19.19 -5.71 25.75
CA GLU A 13 -18.67 -4.47 25.17
C GLU A 13 -17.14 -4.49 25.06
N ASP A 14 -16.44 -4.95 26.10
CA ASP A 14 -14.98 -5.10 26.08
C ASP A 14 -14.55 -6.10 24.99
N TRP A 15 -15.25 -7.22 24.86
CA TRP A 15 -15.04 -8.20 23.79
C TRP A 15 -15.29 -7.62 22.39
N ASN A 16 -16.30 -6.75 22.26
CA ASN A 16 -16.61 -6.09 20.99
C ASN A 16 -15.46 -5.16 20.57
N ALA A 17 -14.88 -4.46 21.54
CA ALA A 17 -13.79 -3.51 21.34
C ALA A 17 -12.42 -4.18 21.12
N THR A 18 -12.12 -5.27 21.82
CA THR A 18 -10.82 -5.95 21.73
C THR A 18 -10.74 -7.04 20.66
N GLY A 19 -11.88 -7.47 20.10
CA GLY A 19 -11.96 -8.58 19.14
C GLY A 19 -11.38 -9.88 19.71
N GLY A 20 -10.91 -10.77 18.84
CA GLY A 20 -10.21 -11.99 19.21
C GLY A 20 -11.02 -13.28 19.05
N TRP A 21 -10.48 -14.36 19.63
CA TRP A 21 -11.07 -15.71 19.57
C TRP A 21 -12.15 -15.89 20.63
N TYR A 22 -13.31 -16.38 20.23
CA TYR A 22 -14.43 -16.64 21.14
C TYR A 22 -15.13 -17.95 20.80
N LEU A 23 -15.72 -18.57 21.81
CA LEU A 23 -16.54 -19.77 21.65
C LEU A 23 -18.00 -19.36 21.50
N ASP A 24 -18.66 -19.87 20.48
CA ASP A 24 -20.08 -19.65 20.21
C ASP A 24 -20.72 -20.97 19.77
N GLU A 25 -21.68 -21.47 20.55
CA GLU A 25 -22.39 -22.73 20.28
C GLU A 25 -21.47 -23.89 19.83
N PHE A 26 -20.41 -24.15 20.62
CA PHE A 26 -19.37 -25.17 20.34
C PHE A 26 -18.49 -24.91 19.11
N THR A 27 -18.56 -23.72 18.53
CA THR A 27 -17.72 -23.27 17.42
C THR A 27 -16.70 -22.23 17.90
N LEU A 28 -15.43 -22.44 17.58
CA LEU A 28 -14.41 -21.42 17.79
C LEU A 28 -14.45 -20.41 16.63
N ARG A 29 -14.70 -19.14 16.95
CA ARG A 29 -14.83 -18.04 15.99
C ARG A 29 -13.78 -16.96 16.27
N TYR A 30 -13.42 -16.19 15.25
CA TYR A 30 -12.52 -15.06 15.37
C TYR A 30 -13.20 -13.76 14.93
N ARG A 31 -13.09 -12.71 15.75
CA ARG A 31 -13.57 -11.36 15.43
C ARG A 31 -12.37 -10.43 15.17
N PRO A 32 -12.22 -9.87 13.96
CA PRO A 32 -11.19 -8.88 13.68
C PRO A 32 -11.36 -7.59 14.50
N THR A 33 -10.24 -6.97 14.85
CA THR A 33 -10.14 -5.76 15.66
C THR A 33 -10.21 -4.45 14.85
N GLY A 34 -10.01 -4.52 13.53
CA GLY A 34 -10.07 -3.34 12.64
C GLY A 34 -9.36 -3.57 11.30
N HIS A 35 -9.11 -2.49 10.56
CA HIS A 35 -8.49 -2.54 9.22
C HIS A 35 -7.12 -3.23 9.21
N GLY A 36 -6.32 -3.00 10.25
CA GLY A 36 -4.98 -3.57 10.42
C GLY A 36 -4.94 -4.75 11.39
N ASP A 37 -5.99 -5.58 11.43
CA ASP A 37 -6.04 -6.72 12.35
C ASP A 37 -4.82 -7.64 12.18
N GLY A 38 -4.07 -7.82 13.28
CA GLY A 38 -2.78 -8.51 13.25
C GLY A 38 -2.88 -10.00 12.95
N PHE A 39 -3.94 -10.67 13.40
CA PHE A 39 -4.14 -12.10 13.16
C PHE A 39 -4.43 -12.35 11.67
N ILE A 40 -5.41 -11.65 11.10
CA ILE A 40 -5.80 -11.81 9.71
C ILE A 40 -4.63 -11.45 8.79
N PHE A 41 -3.93 -10.35 9.08
CA PHE A 41 -2.72 -9.96 8.35
C PHE A 41 -1.64 -11.06 8.37
N ALA A 42 -1.31 -11.58 9.56
CA ALA A 42 -0.27 -12.60 9.70
C ALA A 42 -0.67 -13.90 9.00
N TRP A 43 -1.93 -14.32 9.11
CA TRP A 43 -2.43 -15.53 8.47
C TRP A 43 -2.46 -15.42 6.96
N LEU A 44 -2.90 -14.29 6.39
CA LEU A 44 -2.86 -14.08 4.94
C LEU A 44 -1.43 -14.14 4.39
N ASN A 45 -0.47 -13.52 5.07
CA ASN A 45 0.93 -13.57 4.63
C ASN A 45 1.51 -15.00 4.75
N LEU A 46 1.33 -15.65 5.90
CA LEU A 46 1.85 -16.99 6.15
C LEU A 46 1.25 -18.02 5.19
N THR A 47 -0.07 -18.03 5.06
CA THR A 47 -0.77 -19.04 4.25
C THR A 47 -0.51 -18.83 2.76
N GLY A 48 -0.42 -17.57 2.32
CA GLY A 48 -0.02 -17.19 0.97
C GLY A 48 1.39 -17.64 0.62
N GLU A 49 2.37 -17.39 1.50
CA GLU A 49 3.75 -17.82 1.30
C GLU A 49 3.88 -19.36 1.20
N LEU A 50 3.11 -20.08 2.02
CA LEU A 50 3.19 -21.53 2.12
C LEU A 50 2.47 -22.28 1.00
N VAL A 51 1.62 -21.65 0.16
CA VAL A 51 0.76 -22.36 -0.81
C VAL A 51 1.53 -23.35 -1.68
N ALA A 52 2.72 -22.97 -2.16
CA ALA A 52 3.55 -23.82 -3.00
C ALA A 52 4.09 -25.07 -2.28
N LYS A 53 4.30 -25.00 -0.96
CA LYS A 53 4.85 -26.09 -0.13
C LYS A 53 3.77 -26.89 0.59
N LEU A 54 2.65 -26.24 0.92
CA LEU A 54 1.53 -26.78 1.66
C LEU A 54 0.23 -26.34 0.97
N PRO A 55 -0.27 -27.09 -0.03
CA PRO A 55 -1.46 -26.70 -0.79
C PRO A 55 -2.71 -26.42 0.07
N ALA A 56 -2.84 -27.07 1.23
CA ALA A 56 -3.89 -26.82 2.19
C ALA A 56 -3.91 -25.37 2.74
N SER A 57 -2.75 -24.69 2.79
CA SER A 57 -2.70 -23.28 3.18
C SER A 57 -3.40 -22.37 2.16
N GLY A 58 -3.47 -22.78 0.88
CA GLY A 58 -4.19 -22.07 -0.15
C GLY A 58 -5.69 -21.96 0.16
N LEU A 59 -6.31 -23.01 0.70
CA LEU A 59 -7.74 -22.99 1.08
C LEU A 59 -8.02 -21.98 2.19
N ILE A 60 -7.11 -21.90 3.16
CA ILE A 60 -7.20 -20.92 4.25
C ILE A 60 -7.01 -19.51 3.70
N PHE A 61 -6.00 -19.31 2.84
CA PHE A 61 -5.74 -18.03 2.20
C PHE A 61 -6.96 -17.53 1.42
N GLU A 62 -7.56 -18.38 0.56
CA GLU A 62 -8.77 -18.03 -0.19
C GLU A 62 -9.95 -17.70 0.71
N GLY A 63 -10.12 -18.45 1.80
CA GLY A 63 -11.17 -18.21 2.79
C GLY A 63 -11.05 -16.83 3.45
N LEU A 64 -9.82 -16.39 3.74
CA LEU A 64 -9.55 -15.12 4.42
C LEU A 64 -9.50 -13.92 3.47
N ILE A 65 -9.04 -14.09 2.23
CA ILE A 65 -8.89 -12.98 1.28
C ILE A 65 -10.15 -12.75 0.44
N SER A 66 -11.10 -13.71 0.46
CA SER A 66 -12.33 -13.64 -0.31
C SER A 66 -13.04 -12.29 -0.14
N PRO A 67 -13.64 -11.72 -1.20
CA PRO A 67 -14.41 -10.48 -1.10
C PRO A 67 -15.67 -10.63 -0.23
N LYS A 68 -15.99 -11.84 0.23
CA LYS A 68 -17.07 -12.12 1.19
C LYS A 68 -16.55 -12.44 2.60
N ALA A 69 -15.23 -12.48 2.80
CA ALA A 69 -14.62 -12.81 4.08
C ALA A 69 -14.78 -11.66 5.10
N PRO A 70 -14.82 -11.96 6.40
CA PRO A 70 -14.67 -10.96 7.45
C PRO A 70 -13.40 -10.12 7.22
N GLY A 71 -13.55 -8.79 7.23
CA GLY A 71 -12.46 -7.85 6.97
C GLY A 71 -12.35 -7.36 5.52
N LEU A 72 -12.94 -8.07 4.54
CA LEU A 72 -13.06 -7.65 3.13
C LEU A 72 -11.71 -7.24 2.49
N CYS A 73 -10.60 -7.79 2.96
CA CYS A 73 -9.25 -7.36 2.61
C CYS A 73 -9.03 -7.37 1.09
N GLY A 74 -9.47 -8.43 0.41
CA GLY A 74 -9.34 -8.60 -1.04
C GLY A 74 -10.22 -7.68 -1.90
N LYS A 75 -11.10 -6.86 -1.31
CA LYS A 75 -11.80 -5.79 -2.04
C LYS A 75 -10.90 -4.59 -2.32
N CYS A 76 -9.90 -4.38 -1.48
CA CYS A 76 -9.01 -3.21 -1.54
C CYS A 76 -7.56 -3.60 -1.84
N HIS A 77 -7.12 -4.77 -1.37
CA HIS A 77 -5.76 -5.24 -1.55
C HIS A 77 -5.70 -6.32 -2.62
N SER A 78 -4.92 -6.08 -3.67
CA SER A 78 -4.68 -7.07 -4.72
C SER A 78 -3.78 -8.20 -4.22
N VAL A 79 -3.90 -9.35 -4.89
CA VAL A 79 -3.07 -10.53 -4.65
C VAL A 79 -2.28 -10.85 -5.91
N ASP A 80 -0.97 -10.93 -5.78
CA ASP A 80 -0.09 -11.36 -6.86
C ASP A 80 0.46 -12.76 -6.58
N GLN A 81 0.70 -13.52 -7.65
CA GLN A 81 1.48 -14.74 -7.58
C GLN A 81 2.98 -14.38 -7.50
N ALA A 82 3.64 -14.83 -6.43
CA ALA A 82 5.07 -14.67 -6.25
C ALA A 82 5.84 -15.65 -7.16
N GLN A 83 7.08 -15.30 -7.53
CA GLN A 83 7.94 -16.15 -8.38
C GLN A 83 8.15 -17.57 -7.82
N ALA A 84 8.09 -17.75 -6.50
CA ALA A 84 8.22 -19.06 -5.84
C ALA A 84 6.90 -19.86 -5.80
N GLY A 85 5.84 -19.43 -6.49
CA GLY A 85 4.54 -20.10 -6.53
C GLY A 85 3.60 -19.79 -5.36
N GLY A 86 4.04 -18.99 -4.38
CA GLY A 86 3.18 -18.49 -3.30
C GLY A 86 2.30 -17.31 -3.73
N PHE A 87 1.43 -16.86 -2.83
CA PHE A 87 0.64 -15.64 -2.99
C PHE A 87 1.16 -14.52 -2.10
N LYS A 88 1.09 -13.30 -2.63
CA LYS A 88 1.49 -12.08 -1.92
C LYS A 88 0.35 -11.07 -1.98
N VAL A 89 -0.09 -10.59 -0.82
CA VAL A 89 -1.04 -9.48 -0.74
C VAL A 89 -0.28 -8.15 -0.82
N ASN A 90 -0.79 -7.22 -1.63
CA ASN A 90 -0.23 -5.88 -1.77
C ASN A 90 -0.84 -4.93 -0.73
N TRP A 91 -0.28 -4.94 0.47
CA TRP A 91 -0.70 -4.11 1.59
C TRP A 91 -0.38 -2.63 1.42
N LEU A 92 0.69 -2.33 0.69
CA LEU A 92 1.16 -0.98 0.44
C LEU A 92 0.98 -0.62 -1.03
N ASP A 93 0.80 0.67 -1.25
CA ASP A 93 0.85 1.28 -2.56
C ASP A 93 2.25 1.13 -3.19
N TYR A 94 2.33 1.33 -4.51
CA TYR A 94 3.62 1.37 -5.19
C TYR A 94 4.50 2.48 -4.62
N ARG A 95 5.62 2.10 -4.01
CA ARG A 95 6.65 3.02 -3.55
C ARG A 95 7.90 2.82 -4.40
N PRO A 96 8.44 3.88 -5.02
CA PRO A 96 9.75 3.79 -5.67
C PRO A 96 10.80 3.40 -4.62
N LYS A 97 11.88 2.75 -5.06
CA LYS A 97 12.99 2.39 -4.16
C LYS A 97 13.50 3.64 -3.45
N GLN A 98 13.90 3.51 -2.19
CA GLN A 98 14.40 4.65 -1.40
C GLN A 98 15.47 5.44 -2.19
N GLY A 99 15.27 6.76 -2.24
CA GLY A 99 16.16 7.70 -2.95
C GLY A 99 15.95 7.80 -4.46
N GLN A 100 15.11 6.96 -5.08
CA GLN A 100 14.69 7.17 -6.48
C GLN A 100 13.57 8.21 -6.54
N LYS A 101 13.85 9.36 -7.14
CA LYS A 101 12.84 10.39 -7.44
C LYS A 101 12.12 10.04 -8.74
N LYS A 102 10.81 10.35 -8.80
CA LYS A 102 10.05 10.26 -10.06
C LYS A 102 10.48 11.40 -11.00
N SER A 103 10.50 11.12 -12.31
CA SER A 103 10.82 12.11 -13.36
C SER A 103 9.88 13.32 -13.36
N VAL A 104 8.63 13.09 -12.94
CA VAL A 104 7.61 14.11 -12.78
C VAL A 104 7.09 14.08 -11.35
N ARG A 105 6.92 15.27 -10.76
CA ARG A 105 6.22 15.46 -9.49
C ARG A 105 4.83 16.03 -9.75
N PHE A 106 3.86 15.57 -8.98
CA PHE A 106 2.51 16.09 -8.96
C PHE A 106 1.99 16.04 -7.53
N SER A 107 1.23 17.07 -7.13
CA SER A 107 0.60 17.16 -5.82
C SER A 107 -0.91 17.24 -6.00
N HIS A 108 -1.64 16.16 -5.71
CA HIS A 108 -3.10 16.18 -5.70
C HIS A 108 -3.62 17.28 -4.77
N THR A 109 -3.01 17.42 -3.58
CA THR A 109 -3.42 18.40 -2.56
C THR A 109 -3.37 19.84 -3.06
N ALA A 110 -2.33 20.20 -3.84
CA ALA A 110 -2.22 21.54 -4.42
C ALA A 110 -3.31 21.85 -5.46
N HIS A 111 -3.99 20.83 -5.97
CA HIS A 111 -5.03 20.95 -7.01
C HIS A 111 -6.44 20.66 -6.48
N PHE A 112 -6.61 20.31 -5.21
CA PHE A 112 -7.93 19.96 -4.66
C PHE A 112 -8.94 21.11 -4.74
N SER A 113 -8.50 22.35 -4.56
CA SER A 113 -9.38 23.53 -4.70
C SER A 113 -9.87 23.75 -6.14
N LEU A 114 -9.30 23.07 -7.13
CA LEU A 114 -9.71 23.14 -8.53
C LEU A 114 -10.74 22.06 -8.90
N LEU A 115 -11.00 21.09 -8.00
CA LEU A 115 -11.95 20.02 -8.25
C LEU A 115 -13.37 20.59 -8.16
N GLY A 116 -14.04 20.68 -9.31
CA GLY A 116 -15.46 21.00 -9.41
C GLY A 116 -16.33 19.74 -9.29
N GLU A 117 -17.52 19.78 -9.87
CA GLU A 117 -18.47 18.65 -9.86
C GLU A 117 -17.93 17.40 -10.56
N GLU A 118 -17.02 17.57 -11.53
CA GLU A 118 -16.37 16.45 -12.23
C GLU A 118 -15.32 15.72 -11.36
N GLY A 119 -14.92 16.30 -10.23
CA GLY A 119 -13.97 15.70 -9.29
C GLY A 119 -12.67 15.25 -9.98
N CYS A 120 -12.31 13.97 -9.82
CA CYS A 120 -11.10 13.41 -10.42
C CYS A 120 -11.06 13.54 -11.96
N LEU A 121 -12.23 13.62 -12.60
CA LEU A 121 -12.35 13.67 -14.07
C LEU A 121 -11.96 15.03 -14.65
N THR A 122 -11.81 16.06 -13.81
CA THR A 122 -11.25 17.35 -14.23
C THR A 122 -9.87 17.18 -14.87
N CYS A 123 -9.07 16.22 -14.39
CA CYS A 123 -7.78 15.90 -14.99
C CYS A 123 -7.76 14.50 -15.63
N HIS A 124 -8.41 13.51 -15.03
CA HIS A 124 -8.31 12.13 -15.48
C HIS A 124 -9.38 11.76 -16.50
N MET A 125 -8.95 11.22 -17.64
CA MET A 125 -9.86 10.57 -18.57
C MET A 125 -9.97 9.08 -18.26
N ARG A 126 -11.20 8.58 -18.10
CA ARG A 126 -11.45 7.14 -17.98
C ARG A 126 -11.23 6.43 -19.32
N ASP A 127 -10.71 5.23 -19.23
CA ASP A 127 -10.67 4.28 -20.34
C ASP A 127 -11.80 3.27 -20.15
N GLY A 128 -12.91 3.47 -20.88
CA GLY A 128 -14.10 2.62 -20.79
C GLY A 128 -13.90 1.22 -21.34
N GLU A 129 -12.89 1.03 -22.20
CA GLU A 129 -12.58 -0.25 -22.85
C GLU A 129 -11.58 -1.08 -22.04
N ALA A 130 -10.98 -0.51 -20.99
CA ALA A 130 -9.99 -1.21 -20.18
C ALA A 130 -10.65 -2.26 -19.28
N ASP A 131 -10.21 -3.52 -19.37
CA ASP A 131 -10.61 -4.58 -18.43
C ASP A 131 -9.84 -4.48 -17.10
N PHE A 132 -10.08 -3.38 -16.37
CA PHE A 132 -9.46 -3.14 -15.07
C PHE A 132 -9.76 -4.25 -14.06
N ALA A 133 -11.01 -4.73 -14.05
CA ALA A 133 -11.41 -5.82 -13.15
C ALA A 133 -10.74 -7.15 -13.53
N GLY A 134 -10.52 -7.40 -14.82
CA GLY A 134 -9.82 -8.58 -15.33
C GLY A 134 -8.40 -8.73 -14.83
N GLY A 135 -7.67 -7.61 -14.68
CA GLY A 135 -6.30 -7.57 -14.18
C GLY A 135 -6.10 -8.11 -12.75
N TYR A 136 -7.18 -8.40 -12.01
CA TYR A 136 -7.13 -8.99 -10.67
C TYR A 136 -7.54 -10.47 -10.64
N LYS A 137 -7.93 -11.06 -11.77
CA LYS A 137 -8.46 -12.44 -11.84
C LYS A 137 -7.37 -13.51 -11.89
N ASP A 138 -6.22 -13.19 -12.48
CA ASP A 138 -5.15 -14.16 -12.76
C ASP A 138 -3.95 -14.04 -11.80
N ARG A 139 -3.99 -13.09 -10.86
CA ARG A 139 -2.91 -12.77 -9.91
C ARG A 139 -1.58 -12.44 -10.59
N ASN A 140 -1.63 -12.02 -11.85
CA ASN A 140 -0.45 -11.65 -12.60
C ASN A 140 -0.35 -10.13 -12.66
N PRO A 141 0.61 -9.49 -11.94
CA PRO A 141 0.72 -8.04 -11.95
C PRO A 141 1.07 -7.45 -13.33
N LYS A 142 1.43 -8.29 -14.31
CA LYS A 142 1.74 -7.87 -15.68
C LYS A 142 0.52 -7.75 -16.59
N THR A 143 -0.63 -8.31 -16.23
CA THR A 143 -1.87 -8.24 -17.02
C THR A 143 -2.79 -7.12 -16.57
N PHE A 144 -2.45 -6.45 -15.46
CA PHE A 144 -3.15 -5.28 -14.97
C PHE A 144 -3.21 -4.17 -16.03
N SER A 145 -4.42 -3.67 -16.28
CA SER A 145 -4.67 -2.50 -17.11
C SER A 145 -5.39 -1.44 -16.29
N SER A 146 -4.90 -0.19 -16.35
CA SER A 146 -5.57 0.93 -15.68
C SER A 146 -6.85 1.31 -16.43
N ASN A 147 -7.92 1.60 -15.70
CA ASN A 147 -9.13 2.24 -16.25
C ASN A 147 -8.99 3.77 -16.44
N PHE A 148 -7.78 4.30 -16.35
CA PHE A 148 -7.46 5.68 -16.68
C PHE A 148 -6.49 5.73 -17.85
N LYS A 149 -6.78 6.62 -18.80
CA LYS A 149 -5.85 6.88 -19.90
C LYS A 149 -4.60 7.59 -19.37
N PRO A 150 -3.43 7.39 -20.02
CA PRO A 150 -2.24 8.17 -19.71
C PRO A 150 -2.53 9.68 -19.79
N LEU A 151 -2.06 10.42 -18.78
CA LEU A 151 -2.29 11.85 -18.70
C LEU A 151 -1.40 12.59 -19.71
N ALA A 152 -2.01 13.35 -20.62
CA ALA A 152 -1.27 14.14 -21.59
C ALA A 152 -0.73 15.42 -20.96
N ARG A 153 0.50 15.83 -21.33
CA ARG A 153 1.11 17.11 -20.89
C ARG A 153 0.21 18.31 -21.12
N LYS A 154 -0.59 18.28 -22.20
CA LYS A 154 -1.50 19.36 -22.58
C LYS A 154 -2.47 19.73 -21.45
N ILE A 155 -3.00 18.73 -20.73
CA ILE A 155 -3.94 18.94 -19.60
C ILE A 155 -3.29 19.84 -18.53
N CYS A 156 -2.03 19.58 -18.20
CA CYS A 156 -1.30 20.42 -17.24
C CYS A 156 -1.07 21.84 -17.80
N ALA A 157 -0.71 21.94 -19.08
CA ALA A 157 -0.36 23.20 -19.74
C ALA A 157 -1.56 24.15 -19.97
N GLU A 158 -2.81 23.67 -19.86
CA GLU A 158 -4.01 24.51 -19.93
C GLU A 158 -4.13 25.47 -18.73
N CYS A 159 -3.59 25.07 -17.57
CA CYS A 159 -3.55 25.86 -16.34
C CYS A 159 -2.14 26.39 -16.02
N HIS A 160 -1.10 25.64 -16.39
CA HIS A 160 0.30 26.05 -16.24
C HIS A 160 0.79 26.85 -17.45
N THR A 161 0.42 28.13 -17.45
CA THR A 161 0.91 29.13 -18.41
C THR A 161 1.66 30.22 -17.67
N SER A 162 2.45 31.01 -18.39
CA SER A 162 3.13 32.20 -17.85
C SER A 162 2.19 33.17 -17.11
N ALA A 163 0.91 33.25 -17.52
CA ALA A 163 -0.09 34.14 -16.95
C ALA A 163 -0.90 33.55 -15.77
N LYS A 164 -0.75 32.25 -15.47
CA LYS A 164 -1.54 31.55 -14.44
C LYS A 164 -0.63 30.88 -13.42
N ALA A 165 -0.57 29.54 -13.42
CA ALA A 165 0.17 28.74 -12.44
C ALA A 165 1.68 28.60 -12.77
N GLY A 166 2.20 29.45 -13.67
CA GLY A 166 3.57 29.41 -14.17
C GLY A 166 3.83 28.24 -15.13
N ASP A 167 4.84 28.37 -15.97
CA ASP A 167 5.19 27.43 -17.05
C ASP A 167 6.65 26.94 -17.00
N ASN A 168 7.31 27.06 -15.84
CA ASN A 168 8.68 26.60 -15.65
C ASN A 168 8.78 25.05 -15.72
N CYS A 169 9.75 24.54 -16.48
CA CYS A 169 10.07 23.12 -16.61
C CYS A 169 10.25 22.44 -15.23
N LEU A 170 10.88 23.12 -14.29
CA LEU A 170 11.19 22.62 -12.94
C LEU A 170 9.95 22.57 -12.02
N THR A 171 8.82 23.13 -12.43
CA THR A 171 7.56 22.97 -11.69
C THR A 171 7.15 21.50 -11.68
N CYS A 172 7.24 20.83 -12.83
CA CYS A 172 6.83 19.44 -12.99
C CYS A 172 8.00 18.45 -12.99
N HIS A 173 9.14 18.81 -13.59
CA HIS A 173 10.22 17.86 -13.83
C HIS A 173 11.30 17.87 -12.75
N ASN A 174 11.69 16.67 -12.32
CA ASN A 174 12.91 16.45 -11.57
C ASN A 174 14.01 15.99 -12.55
N TYR A 175 15.18 16.64 -12.54
CA TYR A 175 16.31 16.25 -13.38
C TYR A 175 17.30 15.31 -12.68
N HIS A 176 17.32 15.29 -11.35
CA HIS A 176 18.22 14.46 -10.55
C HIS A 176 17.47 13.23 -10.02
N LEU A 177 17.36 12.20 -10.87
CA LEU A 177 16.51 11.02 -10.65
C LEU A 177 17.18 9.83 -9.96
N GLY A 178 18.41 10.03 -9.46
CA GLY A 178 19.21 8.98 -8.84
C GLY A 178 19.46 9.18 -7.34
N VAL A 179 20.02 8.12 -6.74
CA VAL A 179 20.69 8.20 -5.45
C VAL A 179 22.11 8.67 -5.72
N PHE A 180 22.44 9.88 -5.31
CA PHE A 180 23.78 10.43 -5.46
C PHE A 180 24.52 10.25 -4.15
N GLN A 181 25.70 9.62 -4.19
CA GLN A 181 26.60 9.60 -3.04
C GLN A 181 27.11 11.02 -2.80
N PRO A 182 27.06 11.55 -1.57
CA PRO A 182 27.65 12.84 -1.29
C PRO A 182 29.15 12.77 -1.64
N VAL A 183 29.61 13.72 -2.43
CA VAL A 183 31.04 13.88 -2.71
C VAL A 183 31.68 14.28 -1.39
N VAL A 184 32.40 13.36 -0.77
CA VAL A 184 33.25 13.67 0.38
C VAL A 184 34.40 14.49 -0.18
N ALA A 185 34.35 15.81 -0.03
CA ALA A 185 35.47 16.64 -0.38
C ALA A 185 36.63 16.26 0.55
N HIS A 186 37.62 15.54 0.02
CA HIS A 186 38.89 15.36 0.70
C HIS A 186 39.65 16.69 0.66
N THR A 187 39.31 17.62 1.55
CA THR A 187 40.13 18.79 1.82
C THR A 187 41.37 18.33 2.56
N LYS A 188 42.45 18.13 1.79
CA LYS A 188 43.78 17.84 2.32
C LYS A 188 44.19 18.99 3.25
N GLY A 189 44.16 18.75 4.58
CA GLY A 189 44.62 19.71 5.60
C GLY A 189 43.60 20.23 6.60
N MET A 190 42.32 19.80 6.56
CA MET A 190 41.30 20.34 7.48
C MET A 190 41.29 19.71 8.89
N PHE A 191 42.12 18.69 9.11
CA PHE A 191 42.42 18.14 10.43
C PHE A 191 43.93 18.29 10.71
N THR A 192 44.40 19.51 10.92
CA THR A 192 45.68 19.68 11.62
C THR A 192 45.48 19.19 13.04
N GLU A 193 46.10 18.05 13.34
CA GLU A 193 46.21 17.52 14.70
C GLU A 193 46.60 18.64 15.66
N ILE A 194 45.75 18.89 16.66
CA ILE A 194 46.11 19.71 17.80
C ILE A 194 47.19 18.92 18.52
N LYS A 195 48.47 19.23 18.23
CA LYS A 195 49.59 18.75 19.03
C LYS A 195 49.40 19.31 20.44
N ALA A 196 48.96 18.46 21.36
CA ALA A 196 49.05 18.74 22.78
C ALA A 196 50.53 19.02 23.11
N LYS A 197 50.81 20.24 23.57
CA LYS A 197 52.11 20.58 24.16
C LYS A 197 52.23 19.86 25.51
N PRO A 198 53.46 19.45 25.90
CA PRO A 198 53.71 18.64 27.08
C PRO A 198 53.37 19.36 28.39
#